data_AF-A0A9C7LAB6-F1
#
_entry.id   AF-A0A9C7LAB6-F1
#
_cell.length_a   1.000
_cell.length_b   1.000
_cell.length_c   1.000
_cell.angle_alpha   90.00
_cell.angle_beta   90.00
_cell.angle_gamma   90.00
#
_symmetry.space_group_name_H-M   'P 1'
#
loop_
_entity.id
_entity.type
_entity.pdbx_description
1 polymer ?
#
loop_
_entity_poly.entity_id
_entity_poly.type
_entity_poly.pdbx_seq_one_letter_code
_entity_poly.pdbx_strand_id
1 'polypeptide(L)' 'MASEYSSSIVIDEKKLNLMKLNILKAEQNNLKTREKSNEEMVEAIRKIIADEVKKNY' A
#
# COMPACT_ATOMS: atom_id res chain seq x y z
N MET A 1 29.93 1.52 -13.20
CA MET A 1 29.02 0.35 -13.09
C MET A 1 28.13 0.53 -11.86
N ALA A 2 26.92 -0.02 -11.93
CA ALA A 2 25.80 0.01 -10.97
C ALA A 2 24.73 1.09 -11.21
N SER A 3 23.84 0.82 -12.18
CA SER A 3 22.42 1.16 -12.10
C SER A 3 21.62 0.34 -13.13
N GLU A 4 21.91 -0.95 -13.26
CA GLU A 4 20.98 -1.88 -13.91
C GLU A 4 20.04 -2.41 -12.84
N TYR A 5 18.88 -1.77 -12.66
CA TYR A 5 17.62 -2.38 -12.20
C TYR A 5 16.49 -1.39 -12.48
N SER A 6 16.19 -1.16 -13.76
CA SER A 6 14.81 -0.86 -14.15
C SER A 6 14.25 -2.11 -14.80
N SER A 7 14.19 -3.21 -14.04
CA SER A 7 13.24 -4.26 -14.36
C SER A 7 11.88 -3.59 -14.32
N SER A 8 11.24 -3.38 -15.46
CA SER A 8 9.87 -2.88 -15.55
C SER A 8 8.99 -3.86 -14.79
N ILE A 9 8.76 -3.59 -13.50
CA ILE A 9 7.86 -4.40 -12.68
C ILE A 9 6.48 -4.17 -13.30
N VAL A 10 5.99 -5.16 -14.01
CA VAL A 10 4.63 -5.16 -14.54
C VAL A 10 3.71 -5.32 -13.34
N ILE A 11 3.29 -4.18 -12.78
CA ILE A 11 2.32 -4.14 -11.70
C ILE A 11 0.94 -4.24 -12.33
N ASP A 12 0.15 -5.20 -11.88
CA ASP A 12 -1.26 -5.29 -12.24
C ASP A 12 -1.99 -4.04 -11.77
N GLU A 13 -2.48 -3.22 -12.71
CA GLU A 13 -3.19 -1.97 -12.43
C GLU A 13 -4.41 -2.18 -11.53
N LYS A 14 -5.09 -3.33 -11.62
CA LYS A 14 -6.23 -3.65 -10.74
C LYS A 14 -5.77 -3.82 -9.30
N LYS A 15 -4.68 -4.56 -9.09
CA LYS A 15 -4.08 -4.73 -7.75
C LYS A 15 -3.59 -3.39 -7.20
N LEU A 16 -2.95 -2.58 -8.05
CA LEU A 16 -2.50 -1.24 -7.67
C LEU A 16 -3.66 -0.32 -7.27
N ASN A 17 -4.74 -0.30 -8.04
CA ASN A 17 -5.92 0.51 -7.74
C ASN A 17 -6.62 0.03 -6.47
N LEU A 18 -6.67 -1.28 -6.22
CA LEU A 18 -7.20 -1.86 -5.00
C LEU A 18 -6.36 -1.45 -3.77
N MET A 19 -5.03 -1.53 -3.86
CA MET A 19 -4.12 -1.06 -2.81
C MET A 19 -4.36 0.42 -2.49
N LYS A 20 -4.43 1.28 -3.52
CA LYS A 20 -4.72 2.71 -3.36
C LYS A 20 -6.06 2.95 -2.65
N LEU A 21 -7.11 2.25 -3.06
CA LEU A 21 -8.43 2.34 -2.43
C LEU A 21 -8.40 1.95 -0.94
N ASN A 22 -7.69 0.87 -0.61
CA ASN A 22 -7.58 0.41 0.77
C ASN A 22 -6.78 1.39 1.64
N ILE A 23 -5.72 1.99 1.10
CA ILE A 23 -4.95 3.05 1.76
C ILE A 23 -5.83 4.26 2.04
N LEU A 24 -6.54 4.77 1.03
CA LEU A 24 -7.42 5.94 1.18
C LEU A 24 -8.51 5.71 2.23
N LYS A 25 -9.09 4.50 2.28
CA LYS A 25 -10.07 4.14 3.31
C LYS A 25 -9.44 4.13 4.70
N ALA A 26 -8.24 3.57 4.84
CA ALA A 26 -7.53 3.54 6.11
C ALA A 26 -7.19 4.96 6.61
N GLU A 27 -6.70 5.83 5.72
CA GLU A 27 -6.42 7.23 6.03
C GLU A 27 -7.68 8.01 6.41
N GLN A 28 -8.77 7.84 5.64
CA GLN A 28 -10.04 8.51 5.94
C GLN A 28 -10.62 8.07 7.29
N ASN A 29 -10.51 6.77 7.62
CA ASN A 29 -10.92 6.29 8.94
C ASN A 29 -10.05 6.89 10.05
N ASN A 30 -8.73 6.93 9.87
CA ASN A 30 -7.85 7.52 10.87
C ASN A 30 -8.07 9.04 11.03
N LEU A 31 -8.44 9.74 9.96
CA LEU A 31 -8.79 11.16 10.03
C LEU A 31 -10.05 11.39 10.90
N LYS A 32 -11.00 10.45 10.87
CA LYS A 32 -12.22 10.50 11.69
C LYS A 32 -11.99 10.09 13.14
N THR A 33 -11.24 9.02 13.39
CA THR A 33 -11.07 8.44 14.73
C THR A 33 -9.85 8.99 15.47
N ARG A 34 -8.82 9.44 14.74
CA ARG A 34 -7.49 9.82 15.24
C ARG A 34 -6.84 8.75 16.11
N GLU A 35 -7.14 7.49 15.81
CA GLU A 35 -6.76 6.33 16.62
C GLU A 35 -5.29 5.94 16.44
N LYS A 36 -4.75 6.12 15.23
CA LYS A 36 -3.37 5.77 14.88
C LYS A 36 -2.52 7.03 14.75
N SER A 37 -1.34 6.98 15.35
CA SER A 37 -0.25 7.91 15.10
C SER A 37 0.27 7.82 13.66
N ASN A 38 1.11 8.77 13.26
CA ASN A 38 1.73 8.76 11.93
C ASN A 38 2.52 7.47 11.67
N GLU A 39 3.27 6.98 12.65
CA GLU A 39 4.09 5.78 12.52
C GLU A 39 3.21 4.54 12.33
N GLU A 40 2.15 4.42 13.13
CA GLU A 40 1.19 3.32 13.02
C GLU A 40 0.42 3.34 11.70
N MET A 41 0.13 4.53 11.16
CA MET A 41 -0.49 4.67 9.84
C MET A 41 0.45 4.24 8.71
N VAL A 42 1.73 4.61 8.78
CA VAL A 42 2.74 4.16 7.81
C VAL A 42 2.85 2.63 7.84
N GLU A 43 2.86 2.04 9.03
CA GLU A 43 2.93 0.58 9.19
C GLU A 43 1.66 -0.12 8.68
N ALA A 44 0.48 0.46 8.94
CA ALA A 44 -0.78 -0.04 8.39
C ALA A 44 -0.79 -0.02 6.85
N ILE A 45 -0.28 1.06 6.23
CA ILE A 45 -0.18 1.17 4.76
C ILE A 45 0.78 0.12 4.20
N ARG A 46 1.95 -0.07 4.82
CA ARG A 46 2.90 -1.12 4.41
C ARG A 46 2.26 -2.50 4.47
N LYS A 47 1.48 -2.78 5.51
CA LYS A 47 0.75 -4.04 5.67
C LYS A 47 -0.30 -4.22 4.56
N ILE A 48 -1.09 -3.19 4.24
CA ILE A 48 -2.07 -3.24 3.14
C ILE A 48 -1.39 -3.62 1.82
N ILE A 49 -0.24 -3.00 1.51
CA ILE A 49 0.50 -3.29 0.28
C ILE A 49 1.03 -4.73 0.30
N ALA A 50 1.68 -5.15 1.39
CA ALA A 50 2.23 -6.50 1.52
C ALA A 50 1.15 -7.59 1.42
N ASP A 51 0.00 -7.35 2.03
CA ASP A 51 -1.14 -8.29 2.00
C ASP A 51 -1.71 -8.40 0.58
N GLU A 52 -1.88 -7.28 -0.14
CA GLU A 52 -2.37 -7.34 -1.53
C GLU A 52 -1.35 -7.95 -2.51
N VAL A 53 -0.05 -7.83 -2.25
CA VAL A 53 0.98 -8.53 -3.04
C VAL A 53 0.95 -10.04 -2.77
N LYS A 54 0.72 -10.46 -1.52
CA LYS A 54 0.65 -11.89 -1.13
C LYS A 54 -0.60 -12.60 -1.62
N LYS A 55 -1.67 -11.87 -1.95
CA LYS A 55 -2.89 -12.48 -2.47
C LYS A 55 -2.67 -12.97 -3.92
N ASN A 56 -2.55 -14.28 -4.06
CA ASN A 56 -2.74 -14.99 -5.31
C ASN A 56 -4.25 -15.23 -5.49
N TYR A 57 -4.91 -14.36 -6.26
CA TYR A 57 -6.26 -14.56 -6.78
C TYR A 57 -6.19 -15.23 -8.15
#